data_AF-A0A3M0Y0G7-F1
#
_entry.id   AF-A0A3M0Y0G7-F1
#
_cell.length_a   1.000
_cell.length_b   1.000
_cell.length_c   1.000
_cell.angle_alpha   90.00
_cell.angle_beta   90.00
_cell.angle_gamma   90.00
#
_symmetry.space_group_name_H-M   'P 1'
#
loop_
_entity.id
_entity.type
_entity.pdbx_description
1 polymer ?
#
loop_
_entity_poly.entity_id
_entity_poly.type
_entity_poly.pdbx_seq_one_letter_code
_entity_poly.pdbx_strand_id
1 'polypeptide(L)'
;MSRINTNVQSLIAQRVLNQNNRSLSTSLERLSTGLRINRGADDPAGLIASENLRAEKSALSSAISNTERAEQVINIAEGGLQEVSGLLNELQGLVTATANDAGLSSEEKKANQLQIDSILQTIDRLANSTSFQGTKLL
;
A
#
# COMPACT_ATOMS: atom_id res chain seq x y z
N MET A 1 -13.18 39.04 66.87
CA MET A 1 -14.28 39.38 65.94
C MET A 1 -14.46 38.26 64.93
N SER A 2 -15.40 37.35 65.19
CA SER A 2 -15.81 36.34 64.21
C SER A 2 -16.65 37.03 63.14
N ARG A 3 -16.19 37.03 61.88
CA ARG A 3 -16.96 37.58 60.75
C ARG A 3 -18.05 36.56 60.38
N ILE A 4 -19.27 36.78 60.86
CA ILE A 4 -20.45 35.91 60.63
C ILE A 4 -20.92 35.94 59.17
N ASN A 5 -20.64 37.02 58.43
CA ASN A 5 -21.15 37.21 57.06
C ASN A 5 -20.30 36.57 55.95
N THR A 6 -19.08 36.10 56.23
CA THR A 6 -18.23 35.44 55.22
C THR A 6 -17.42 34.33 55.86
N ASN A 7 -17.84 33.09 55.63
CA ASN A 7 -17.14 31.91 56.11
C ASN A 7 -15.93 31.60 55.22
N VAL A 8 -14.78 32.15 55.59
CA VAL A 8 -13.53 31.99 54.83
C VAL A 8 -13.08 30.52 54.76
N GLN A 9 -13.29 29.73 55.81
CA GLN A 9 -12.91 28.31 55.83
C GLN A 9 -13.75 27.49 54.83
N SER A 10 -15.06 27.76 54.74
CA SER A 10 -15.94 27.16 53.74
C SER A 10 -15.52 27.55 52.30
N LEU A 11 -15.15 28.81 52.07
CA LEU A 11 -14.67 29.26 50.75
C LEU A 11 -13.36 28.58 50.34
N ILE A 12 -12.44 28.36 51.29
CA ILE A 12 -11.19 27.63 51.05
C ILE A 12 -11.49 26.16 50.72
N ALA A 13 -12.36 25.50 51.51
CA ALA A 13 -12.77 24.13 51.25
C ALA A 13 -13.42 23.96 49.87
N GLN A 14 -14.30 24.90 49.47
CA GLN A 14 -14.91 24.89 48.14
C GLN A 14 -13.89 25.08 47.02
N ARG A 15 -12.88 25.94 47.22
CA ARG A 15 -11.80 26.14 46.25
C ARG A 15 -10.97 24.87 46.05
N VAL A 16 -10.59 24.20 47.14
CA VAL A 16 -9.84 22.94 47.10
C VAL A 16 -10.67 21.83 46.46
N LEU A 17 -11.96 21.72 46.81
CA LEU A 17 -12.87 20.76 46.17
C LEU A 17 -12.98 20.99 44.66
N ASN A 18 -13.11 22.25 44.23
CA ASN A 18 -13.15 22.60 42.80
C ASN A 18 -11.84 22.23 42.09
N GLN A 19 -10.68 22.39 42.74
CA GLN A 19 -9.39 21.98 42.18
C GLN A 19 -9.31 20.45 42.03
N ASN A 20 -9.73 19.70 43.05
CA ASN A 20 -9.78 18.23 43.00
C ASN A 20 -10.74 17.71 41.92
N ASN A 21 -11.92 18.31 41.80
CA ASN A 21 -12.89 17.95 40.75
C ASN A 21 -12.34 18.20 39.34
N ARG A 22 -11.57 19.28 39.13
CA ARG A 22 -10.89 19.53 37.85
C ARG A 22 -9.84 18.46 37.56
N SER A 23 -8.98 18.13 38.52
CA SER A 23 -7.97 17.09 38.37
C SER A 23 -8.61 15.71 38.09
N LEU A 24 -9.68 15.37 38.80
CA LEU A 24 -10.44 14.14 38.56
C LEU A 24 -11.02 14.10 37.15
N SER A 25 -11.62 15.20 36.70
CA SER A 25 -12.19 15.31 35.35
C SER A 25 -11.13 15.09 34.27
N THR A 26 -9.93 15.67 34.42
CA THR A 26 -8.82 15.45 33.48
C THR A 26 -8.34 14.00 33.49
N SER A 27 -8.25 13.37 34.67
CA SER A 27 -7.87 11.95 34.77
C SER A 27 -8.91 11.04 34.11
N LEU A 28 -10.21 11.33 34.29
CA LEU A 28 -11.29 10.61 33.63
C LEU A 28 -11.28 10.80 32.11
N GLU A 29 -11.01 12.02 31.63
CA GLU A 29 -10.86 12.31 30.20
C GLU A 29 -9.72 11.47 29.59
N ARG A 30 -8.53 11.48 30.23
CA ARG A 30 -7.38 10.67 29.79
C ARG A 30 -7.64 9.16 29.86
N LEU A 31 -8.37 8.70 30.87
CA LEU A 31 -8.76 7.30 30.97
C LEU A 31 -9.74 6.90 29.86
N SER A 32 -10.71 7.77 29.56
CA SER A 32 -11.73 7.51 28.55
C SER A 32 -11.17 7.54 27.12
N THR A 33 -10.20 8.42 26.85
CA THR A 33 -9.59 8.54 25.51
C THR A 33 -8.38 7.61 25.35
N GLY A 34 -7.76 7.19 26.45
CA GLY A 34 -6.47 6.50 26.45
C GLY A 34 -5.30 7.39 26.05
N LEU A 35 -5.52 8.70 25.86
CA LEU A 35 -4.49 9.65 25.42
C LEU A 35 -4.03 10.50 26.60
N ARG A 36 -2.71 10.64 26.75
CA ARG A 36 -2.10 11.55 27.73
C ARG A 36 -2.38 13.02 27.39
N ILE A 37 -2.37 13.38 26.10
CA ILE A 37 -2.61 14.74 25.61
C ILE A 37 -3.95 14.71 24.87
N ASN A 38 -4.97 15.37 25.44
CA ASN A 38 -6.30 15.45 24.82
C ASN A 38 -6.57 16.83 24.21
N ARG A 39 -5.94 17.87 24.77
CA ARG A 39 -6.13 19.26 24.37
C ARG A 39 -4.78 19.93 24.13
N GLY A 40 -4.75 20.87 23.20
CA GLY A 40 -3.53 21.67 22.94
C GLY A 40 -3.10 22.50 24.15
N ALA A 41 -4.01 22.77 25.10
CA ALA A 41 -3.69 23.44 26.35
C ALA A 41 -2.86 22.59 27.33
N ASP A 42 -2.90 21.26 27.22
CA ASP A 42 -2.16 20.35 28.12
C ASP A 42 -0.67 20.27 27.74
N ASP A 43 -0.38 20.22 26.44
CA ASP A 43 0.96 20.12 25.86
C ASP A 43 0.90 20.49 24.37
N PRO A 44 1.06 21.79 24.00
CA PRO A 44 0.93 22.22 22.61
C PRO A 44 1.97 21.57 21.69
N ALA A 45 3.23 21.49 22.15
CA ALA A 45 4.33 20.92 21.38
C ALA A 45 4.16 19.40 21.21
N GLY A 46 3.79 18.70 22.28
CA GLY A 46 3.50 17.27 22.23
C GLY A 46 2.30 16.94 21.35
N LEU A 47 1.26 17.77 21.35
CA LEU A 47 0.11 17.61 20.46
C LEU A 47 0.53 17.76 18.99
N ILE A 48 1.27 18.83 18.64
CA ILE A 48 1.75 19.05 17.27
C ILE A 48 2.61 17.87 16.78
N ALA A 49 3.56 17.41 17.61
CA ALA A 49 4.39 16.26 17.26
C ALA A 49 3.54 14.99 17.05
N SER A 50 2.54 14.76 17.92
CA SER A 50 1.67 13.59 17.81
C SER A 50 0.77 13.61 16.57
N GLU A 51 0.28 14.79 16.17
CA GLU A 51 -0.52 14.95 14.96
C GLU A 51 0.35 14.80 13.70
N ASN A 52 1.58 15.32 13.71
CA ASN A 52 2.53 15.10 12.61
C ASN A 52 2.82 13.61 12.43
N LEU A 53 3.12 12.88 13.52
CA LEU A 53 3.35 11.43 13.47
C LEU A 53 2.09 10.66 13.03
N ARG A 54 0.89 11.11 13.44
CA ARG A 54 -0.38 10.52 12.99
C ARG A 54 -0.59 10.72 11.49
N ALA A 55 -0.31 11.91 10.99
CA ALA A 55 -0.36 12.23 9.56
C ALA A 55 0.66 11.38 8.77
N GLU A 56 1.90 11.30 9.25
CA GLU A 56 2.95 10.48 8.64
C GLU A 56 2.57 9.00 8.62
N LYS A 57 2.01 8.46 9.72
CA LYS A 57 1.49 7.09 9.76
C LYS A 57 0.42 6.85 8.70
N SER A 58 -0.51 7.78 8.53
CA SER A 58 -1.56 7.69 7.50
C SER A 58 -0.99 7.75 6.09
N ALA A 59 0.00 8.62 5.87
CA ALA A 59 0.71 8.73 4.60
C ALA A 59 1.48 7.44 4.29
N LEU A 60 2.20 6.88 5.27
CA LEU A 60 2.95 5.63 5.13
C LEU A 60 2.01 4.45 4.84
N SER A 61 0.87 4.35 5.52
CA SER A 61 -0.12 3.30 5.24
C SER A 61 -0.62 3.38 3.79
N SER A 62 -0.81 4.59 3.26
CA SER A 62 -1.20 4.80 1.86
C SER A 62 -0.06 4.45 0.90
N ALA A 63 1.18 4.80 1.26
CA ALA A 63 2.37 4.46 0.49
C ALA A 63 2.57 2.94 0.40
N ILE A 64 2.39 2.21 1.50
CA ILE A 64 2.47 0.74 1.53
C ILE A 64 1.44 0.15 0.56
N SER A 65 0.18 0.58 0.64
CA SER A 65 -0.87 0.10 -0.28
C SER A 65 -0.58 0.45 -1.75
N ASN A 66 0.11 1.58 -2.02
CA ASN A 66 0.56 1.91 -3.37
C ASN A 66 1.70 0.98 -3.83
N THR A 67 2.66 0.68 -2.96
CA THR A 67 3.75 -0.25 -3.27
C THR A 67 3.22 -1.66 -3.54
N GLU A 68 2.28 -2.16 -2.73
CA GLU A 68 1.63 -3.45 -2.97
C GLU A 68 0.95 -3.51 -4.34
N ARG A 69 0.30 -2.42 -4.77
CA ARG A 69 -0.27 -2.32 -6.12
C ARG A 69 0.80 -2.30 -7.21
N ALA A 70 1.92 -1.62 -6.97
CA ALA A 70 3.05 -1.62 -7.90
C ALA A 70 3.67 -3.03 -8.03
N GLU A 71 3.81 -3.77 -6.91
CA GLU A 71 4.26 -5.16 -6.92
C GLU A 71 3.31 -6.05 -7.73
N GLN A 72 2.00 -5.90 -7.58
CA GLN A 72 1.02 -6.64 -8.38
C GLN A 72 1.17 -6.36 -9.88
N VAL A 73 1.38 -5.10 -10.26
CA VAL A 73 1.64 -4.72 -11.66
C VAL A 73 2.89 -5.41 -12.19
N ILE A 74 3.98 -5.37 -11.42
CA ILE A 74 5.25 -5.98 -11.79
C ILE A 74 5.09 -7.50 -11.94
N ASN A 75 4.43 -8.17 -11.00
CA ASN A 75 4.22 -9.62 -11.05
C ASN A 75 3.42 -10.06 -12.29
N ILE A 76 2.41 -9.27 -12.69
CA ILE A 76 1.63 -9.57 -13.90
C ILE A 76 2.48 -9.34 -15.15
N ALA A 77 3.27 -8.26 -15.19
CA ALA A 77 4.20 -8.02 -16.29
C ALA A 77 5.26 -9.12 -16.39
N GLU A 78 5.85 -9.55 -15.27
CA GLU A 78 6.84 -10.62 -15.20
C GLU A 78 6.27 -11.95 -15.67
N GLY A 79 5.08 -12.33 -15.20
CA GLY A 79 4.41 -13.55 -15.67
C GLY A 79 4.14 -13.52 -17.18
N GLY A 80 3.71 -12.37 -17.71
CA GLY A 80 3.54 -12.18 -19.15
C GLY A 80 4.85 -12.31 -19.92
N LEU A 81 5.94 -11.68 -19.44
CA LEU A 81 7.26 -11.78 -20.05
C LEU A 81 7.85 -13.20 -19.96
N GLN A 82 7.58 -13.94 -18.90
CA GLN A 82 8.03 -15.32 -18.74
C GLN A 82 7.40 -16.23 -19.79
N GLU A 83 6.10 -16.08 -20.06
CA GLU A 83 5.41 -16.78 -21.14
C GLU A 83 5.95 -16.38 -22.52
N VAL A 84 6.19 -15.09 -22.77
CA VAL A 84 6.85 -14.64 -24.03
C VAL A 84 8.23 -15.26 -24.18
N SER A 85 9.03 -15.30 -23.12
CA SER A 85 10.36 -15.92 -23.12
C SER A 85 10.29 -17.42 -23.44
N GLY A 86 9.33 -18.14 -22.87
CA GLY A 86 9.08 -19.55 -23.19
C GLY A 86 8.79 -19.77 -24.68
N LEU A 87 7.88 -18.96 -25.23
CA LEU A 87 7.52 -19.00 -26.65
C LEU A 87 8.71 -18.67 -27.57
N LEU A 88 9.55 -17.71 -27.20
CA LEU A 88 10.74 -17.36 -27.97
C LEU A 88 11.78 -18.50 -27.99
N ASN A 89 11.93 -19.23 -26.88
CA ASN A 89 12.81 -20.40 -26.84
C ASN A 89 12.27 -21.54 -27.73
N GLU A 90 10.96 -21.78 -27.73
CA GLU A 90 10.33 -22.76 -28.63
C GLU A 90 10.51 -22.37 -30.11
N LEU A 91 10.30 -21.08 -30.43
CA LEU A 91 10.53 -20.52 -31.76
C LEU A 91 11.98 -20.70 -32.21
N GLN A 92 12.96 -20.42 -31.34
CA GLN A 92 14.37 -20.64 -31.64
C GLN A 92 14.67 -22.11 -31.95
N GLY A 93 14.07 -23.04 -31.20
CA GLY A 93 14.18 -24.48 -31.46
C GLY A 93 13.62 -24.87 -32.82
N LEU A 94 12.42 -24.40 -33.15
CA LEU A 94 11.77 -24.60 -34.46
C LEU A 94 12.59 -24.04 -35.62
N VAL A 95 13.11 -22.82 -35.48
CA VAL A 95 13.96 -22.19 -36.50
C VAL A 95 15.23 -22.99 -36.73
N THR A 96 15.89 -23.43 -35.65
CA THR A 96 17.12 -24.25 -35.74
C THR A 96 16.84 -25.61 -36.36
N ALA A 97 15.72 -26.24 -36.02
CA ALA A 97 15.29 -27.51 -36.61
C ALA A 97 14.98 -27.37 -38.11
N THR A 98 14.34 -26.27 -38.51
CA THR A 98 13.93 -26.00 -39.90
C THR A 98 15.11 -25.58 -40.78
N ALA A 99 16.16 -25.00 -40.19
CA ALA A 99 17.40 -24.63 -40.89
C ALA A 99 18.25 -25.83 -41.33
N ASN A 100 17.98 -27.04 -40.83
CA ASN A 100 18.67 -28.25 -41.25
C ASN A 100 18.12 -28.75 -42.61
N ASP A 101 18.84 -28.46 -43.70
CA ASP A 101 18.42 -28.78 -45.06
C ASP A 101 18.54 -30.26 -45.44
N ALA A 102 19.38 -31.03 -44.74
CA ALA A 102 19.75 -32.39 -45.14
C ALA A 102 18.72 -33.49 -44.76
N GLY A 103 17.58 -33.14 -44.16
CA GLY A 103 16.64 -34.14 -43.62
C GLY A 103 15.17 -33.74 -43.53
N LEU A 104 14.76 -32.57 -44.05
CA LEU A 104 13.36 -32.13 -44.05
C LEU A 104 12.79 -32.03 -45.47
N SER A 105 11.59 -32.56 -45.65
CA SER A 105 10.78 -32.34 -46.86
C SER A 105 10.24 -30.90 -46.93
N SER A 106 9.79 -30.50 -48.12
CA SER A 106 9.12 -29.21 -48.34
C SER A 106 7.86 -29.05 -47.48
N GLU A 107 7.07 -30.12 -47.35
CA GLU A 107 5.85 -30.16 -46.55
C GLU A 107 6.14 -29.98 -45.07
N GLU A 108 7.18 -30.62 -44.53
CA GLU A 108 7.61 -30.46 -43.13
C GLU A 108 8.08 -29.03 -42.85
N LYS A 109 8.87 -28.44 -43.75
CA LYS A 109 9.28 -27.02 -43.61
C LYS A 109 8.08 -26.09 -43.59
N LYS A 110 7.07 -26.36 -44.42
CA LYS A 110 5.83 -25.57 -44.45
C LYS A 110 5.01 -25.73 -43.17
N ALA A 111 4.95 -26.94 -42.61
CA ALA A 111 4.30 -27.19 -41.32
C ALA A 111 5.01 -26.45 -40.18
N ASN A 112 6.34 -26.50 -40.12
CA ASN A 112 7.12 -25.76 -39.13
C ASN A 112 6.92 -24.25 -39.25
N GLN A 113 6.84 -23.72 -40.48
CA GLN A 113 6.55 -22.29 -40.70
C GLN A 113 5.19 -21.90 -40.12
N LEU A 114 4.15 -22.72 -40.31
CA LEU A 114 2.83 -22.47 -39.71
C LEU A 114 2.89 -22.41 -38.18
N GLN A 115 3.71 -23.27 -37.57
CA GLN A 115 3.91 -23.26 -36.11
C GLN A 115 4.66 -22.01 -35.65
N ILE A 116 5.70 -21.58 -36.38
CA ILE A 116 6.41 -20.33 -36.13
C ILE A 116 5.46 -19.13 -36.20
N ASP A 117 4.63 -19.06 -37.24
CA ASP A 117 3.65 -17.98 -37.42
C ASP A 117 2.63 -17.96 -36.26
N SER A 118 2.19 -19.14 -35.80
CA SER A 118 1.29 -19.28 -34.65
C SER A 118 1.93 -18.81 -33.34
N ILE A 119 3.23 -19.10 -33.13
CA ILE A 119 3.96 -18.64 -31.96
C ILE A 119 4.07 -17.11 -31.98
N LEU A 120 4.44 -16.51 -33.11
CA LEU A 120 4.52 -15.06 -33.27
C LEU A 120 3.18 -14.37 -33.00
N GLN A 121 2.08 -14.89 -33.56
CA GLN A 121 0.73 -14.38 -33.28
C GLN A 121 0.35 -14.49 -31.80
N THR A 122 0.81 -15.55 -31.13
CA THR A 122 0.56 -15.74 -29.70
C THR A 122 1.33 -14.73 -28.86
N ILE A 123 2.60 -14.46 -29.21
CA ILE A 123 3.41 -13.41 -28.58
C ILE A 123 2.73 -12.04 -28.74
N ASP A 124 2.31 -11.68 -29.95
CA ASP A 124 1.62 -10.42 -30.22
C ASP A 124 0.31 -10.29 -29.44
N ARG A 125 -0.46 -11.39 -29.35
CA ARG A 125 -1.68 -11.43 -28.54
C ARG A 125 -1.37 -11.22 -27.07
N LEU A 126 -0.34 -11.89 -26.54
CA LEU A 126 0.03 -11.81 -25.14
C LEU A 126 0.48 -10.39 -24.79
N ALA A 127 1.35 -9.78 -25.61
CA ALA A 127 1.75 -8.39 -25.47
C ALA A 127 0.54 -7.44 -25.45
N ASN A 128 -0.44 -7.65 -26.33
CA ASN A 128 -1.63 -6.80 -26.39
C ASN A 128 -2.65 -7.05 -25.26
N SER A 129 -2.67 -8.24 -24.67
CA SER A 129 -3.63 -8.63 -23.63
C SER A 129 -3.13 -8.39 -22.20
N THR A 130 -1.82 -8.35 -21.98
CA THR A 130 -1.23 -8.15 -20.65
C THR A 130 -1.48 -6.72 -20.18
N SER A 131 -2.45 -6.58 -19.28
CA SER A 131 -2.91 -5.31 -18.77
C SER A 131 -3.26 -5.40 -17.29
N PHE A 132 -3.09 -4.28 -16.59
CA PHE A 132 -3.55 -4.11 -15.21
C PHE A 132 -4.48 -2.92 -15.13
N GLN A 133 -5.72 -3.16 -14.70
CA GLN A 133 -6.77 -2.13 -14.56
C GLN A 133 -6.96 -1.26 -15.81
N GLY A 134 -6.79 -1.85 -17.01
CA GLY A 134 -6.94 -1.16 -18.30
C GLY A 134 -5.67 -0.51 -18.85
N THR A 135 -4.58 -0.46 -18.07
CA THR A 135 -3.27 -0.01 -18.56
C THR A 135 -2.52 -1.19 -19.16
N LYS A 136 -2.10 -1.10 -20.43
CA LYS A 136 -1.21 -2.08 -21.06
C LYS A 136 0.16 -2.06 -20.40
N LEU A 137 0.70 -3.24 -20.12
CA LEU A 137 1.99 -3.40 -19.44
C LEU A 137 3.13 -3.80 -20.39
N LEU A 138 2.78 -4.38 -21.55
CA LEU A 138 3.69 -4.83 -22.59
C LEU A 138 3.40 -4.10 -23.92
#